data_AF-A0A929K965-F1
#
_entry.id   AF-A0A929K965-F1
#
_cell.length_a   1.000
_cell.length_b   1.000
_cell.length_c   1.000
_cell.angle_alpha   90.00
_cell.angle_beta   90.00
_cell.angle_gamma   90.00
#
_symmetry.space_group_name_H-M   'P 1'
#
loop_
_entity.id
_entity.type
_entity.pdbx_description
1 polymer ?
#
loop_
_entity_poly.entity_id
_entity_poly.type
_entity_poly.pdbx_seq_one_letter_code
_entity_poly.pdbx_strand_id
1 'polypeptide(L)'
;LCGLASGFSHLLINYHSQIPTIGASGAIAGVMGAYMILYPKSRILTLIPIFFFFQFVEIPAVFFLGIWLIFQILSAASTAGQGGIAWWAHIGGFIFGIIFLKMFLSFKERPVGKKIRQITKKKRSERIQVIRPVSFGQDPDMHGNISITKREAIFGARKLVNIPEGFKKRMFVLNVPPGTSEGSKLRLSGLGRQLNGKRRGDFYLKIKVED
;
A
#
# COMPACT_ATOMS: atom_id res chain seq x y z
N LEU A 1 4.30 14.91 -17.31
CA LEU A 1 3.06 14.97 -18.13
C LEU A 1 2.08 16.00 -17.61
N CYS A 2 1.45 15.80 -16.44
CA CYS A 2 0.44 16.74 -15.93
C CYS A 2 0.97 18.18 -15.75
N GLY A 3 2.17 18.37 -15.19
CA GLY A 3 2.77 19.70 -15.05
C GLY A 3 3.07 20.41 -16.39
N LEU A 4 3.53 19.66 -17.40
CA LEU A 4 3.78 20.22 -18.73
C LEU A 4 2.47 20.61 -19.42
N ALA A 5 1.46 19.73 -19.39
CA ALA A 5 0.15 20.01 -19.96
C ALA A 5 -0.56 21.17 -19.25
N SER A 6 -0.40 21.24 -17.92
CA SER A 6 -0.85 22.35 -17.08
C SER A 6 -0.21 23.69 -17.49
N GLY A 7 1.12 23.73 -17.59
CA GLY A 7 1.83 24.93 -18.02
C GLY A 7 1.46 25.37 -19.43
N PHE A 8 1.30 24.40 -20.35
CA PHE A 8 0.86 24.68 -21.71
C PHE A 8 -0.58 25.25 -21.76
N SER A 9 -1.50 24.70 -20.98
CA SER A 9 -2.86 25.23 -20.84
C SER A 9 -2.87 26.67 -20.33
N HIS A 10 -2.00 27.00 -19.38
CA HIS A 10 -1.90 28.37 -18.87
C HIS A 10 -1.32 29.32 -19.92
N LEU A 11 -0.28 28.89 -20.64
CA LEU A 11 0.38 29.66 -21.68
C LEU A 11 -0.54 29.96 -22.86
N LEU A 12 -1.36 29.00 -23.30
CA LEU A 12 -2.32 29.23 -24.39
C LEU A 12 -3.36 30.30 -24.02
N ILE A 13 -3.84 30.29 -22.78
CA ILE A 13 -4.89 31.21 -22.34
C ILE A 13 -4.32 32.59 -21.97
N ASN A 14 -3.07 32.65 -21.50
CA ASN A 14 -2.40 33.87 -21.06
C ASN A 14 -1.18 34.18 -21.95
N TYR A 15 -1.30 33.95 -23.25
CA TYR A 15 -0.19 34.07 -24.20
C TYR A 15 0.43 35.48 -24.21
N HIS A 16 -0.40 36.51 -23.96
CA HIS A 16 0.02 37.91 -23.92
C HIS A 16 0.59 38.34 -22.55
N SER A 17 0.59 37.46 -21.54
CA SER A 17 1.09 37.79 -20.21
C SER A 17 2.61 37.85 -20.20
N GLN A 18 3.16 38.93 -19.66
CA GLN A 18 4.59 39.07 -19.43
C GLN A 18 5.04 38.54 -18.05
N ILE A 19 4.11 38.01 -17.26
CA ILE A 19 4.40 37.49 -15.92
C ILE A 19 4.80 36.01 -16.05
N PRO A 20 6.05 35.64 -15.70
CA PRO A 20 6.49 34.26 -15.81
C PRO A 20 5.72 33.36 -14.84
N THR A 21 5.34 32.17 -15.31
CA THR A 21 4.66 31.17 -14.48
C THR A 21 5.69 30.19 -13.93
N ILE A 22 5.84 30.14 -12.62
CA ILE A 22 6.69 29.16 -11.92
C ILE A 22 5.81 28.43 -10.91
N GLY A 23 5.77 27.10 -10.96
CA GLY A 23 5.04 26.32 -9.95
C GLY A 23 4.90 24.84 -10.26
N ALA A 24 5.05 24.01 -9.21
CA ALA A 24 4.77 22.57 -9.26
C ALA A 24 3.28 22.25 -9.06
N SER A 25 2.48 23.21 -8.61
CA SER A 25 1.08 23.04 -8.21
C SER A 25 0.18 22.55 -9.34
N GLY A 26 0.46 22.91 -10.60
CA GLY A 26 -0.23 22.38 -11.77
C GLY A 26 -0.10 20.86 -11.95
N ALA A 27 1.06 20.29 -11.60
CA ALA A 27 1.25 18.84 -11.60
C ALA A 27 0.42 18.17 -10.50
N ILE A 28 0.37 18.77 -9.31
CA ILE A 28 -0.45 18.32 -8.18
C ILE A 28 -1.94 18.35 -8.57
N ALA A 29 -2.39 19.41 -9.25
CA ALA A 29 -3.75 19.50 -9.76
C ALA A 29 -4.10 18.33 -10.68
N GLY A 30 -3.17 17.89 -11.53
CA GLY A 30 -3.38 16.68 -12.34
C GLY A 30 -3.45 15.38 -11.55
N VAL A 31 -2.66 15.25 -10.47
CA VAL A 31 -2.81 14.11 -9.55
C VAL A 31 -4.18 14.14 -8.87
N MET A 32 -4.66 15.31 -8.45
CA MET A 32 -5.99 15.47 -7.85
C MET A 32 -7.12 15.10 -8.82
N GLY A 33 -7.02 15.52 -10.09
CA GLY A 33 -7.98 15.14 -11.13
C GLY A 33 -8.06 13.62 -11.33
N ALA A 34 -6.90 12.95 -11.42
CA ALA A 34 -6.84 11.49 -11.49
C ALA A 34 -7.40 10.83 -10.21
N TYR A 35 -7.06 11.37 -9.04
CA TYR A 35 -7.51 10.87 -7.73
C TYR A 35 -9.03 10.89 -7.61
N MET A 36 -9.70 11.96 -8.08
CA MET A 36 -11.16 12.05 -8.05
C MET A 36 -11.84 10.88 -8.79
N ILE A 37 -11.29 10.48 -9.94
CA ILE A 37 -11.85 9.40 -10.76
C ILE A 37 -11.57 8.03 -10.12
N LEU A 38 -10.37 7.83 -9.58
CA LEU A 38 -9.98 6.56 -8.96
C LEU A 38 -10.66 6.33 -7.60
N TYR A 39 -10.85 7.40 -6.82
CA TYR A 39 -11.28 7.31 -5.42
C TYR A 39 -12.41 8.31 -5.08
N PRO A 40 -13.54 8.30 -5.81
CA PRO A 40 -14.59 9.31 -5.64
C PRO A 40 -15.23 9.33 -4.24
N LYS A 41 -15.26 8.18 -3.57
CA LYS A 41 -15.84 8.00 -2.23
C LYS A 41 -14.82 8.09 -1.09
N SER A 42 -13.54 8.34 -1.40
CA SER A 42 -12.52 8.49 -0.37
C SER A 42 -12.84 9.71 0.50
N ARG A 43 -12.71 9.57 1.82
CA ARG A 43 -13.09 10.62 2.76
C ARG A 43 -11.88 11.47 3.10
N ILE A 44 -11.98 12.77 2.83
CA ILE A 44 -10.97 13.76 3.18
C ILE A 44 -11.41 14.36 4.51
N LEU A 45 -10.56 14.23 5.53
CA LEU A 45 -10.78 14.90 6.81
C LEU A 45 -10.53 16.40 6.61
N THR A 46 -11.59 17.19 6.73
CA THR A 46 -11.55 18.62 6.50
C THR A 46 -11.89 19.36 7.77
N LEU A 47 -11.13 20.44 8.03
CA LEU A 47 -11.41 21.34 9.14
C LEU A 47 -12.34 22.44 8.63
N ILE A 48 -13.56 22.48 9.15
CA ILE A 48 -14.53 23.54 8.85
C ILE A 48 -14.57 24.49 10.04
N PRO A 49 -14.05 25.73 9.90
CA PRO A 49 -14.17 26.74 10.95
C PRO A 49 -15.61 27.29 10.96
N ILE A 50 -16.37 26.98 12.00
CA ILE A 50 -17.73 27.51 12.23
C ILE A 50 -17.62 28.57 13.33
N PHE A 51 -17.43 29.83 12.93
CA PHE A 51 -17.22 30.99 13.80
C PHE A 51 -16.07 30.82 14.82
N PHE A 52 -16.38 30.25 16.00
CA PHE A 52 -15.43 30.00 17.10
C PHE A 52 -15.14 28.51 17.34
N PHE A 53 -15.82 27.61 16.63
CA PHE A 53 -15.64 26.16 16.76
C PHE A 53 -14.96 25.57 15.51
N PHE A 54 -13.93 24.78 15.75
CA PHE A 54 -13.25 24.02 14.71
C PHE A 54 -13.80 22.60 14.66
N GLN A 55 -14.61 22.28 13.64
CA GLN A 55 -15.18 20.94 13.48
C GLN A 55 -14.41 20.17 12.40
N PHE A 56 -13.99 18.95 12.72
CA PHE A 56 -13.47 18.01 11.73
C PHE A 56 -14.63 17.25 11.09
N VAL A 57 -14.77 17.37 9.77
CA VAL A 57 -15.80 16.70 8.97
C VAL A 57 -15.15 15.91 7.85
N GLU A 58 -15.61 14.68 7.64
CA GLU A 58 -15.18 13.82 6.54
C GLU A 58 -16.00 14.10 5.28
N ILE A 59 -15.39 14.74 4.27
CA ILE A 59 -16.05 15.05 3.01
C ILE A 59 -15.57 14.08 1.92
N PRO A 60 -16.46 13.47 1.13
CA PRO A 60 -16.02 12.64 0.00
C PRO A 60 -15.20 13.44 -1.02
N ALA A 61 -14.15 12.82 -1.54
CA ALA A 61 -13.17 13.45 -2.41
C ALA A 61 -13.79 14.07 -3.67
N VAL A 62 -14.84 13.44 -4.22
CA VAL A 62 -15.56 14.00 -5.38
C VAL A 62 -16.15 15.38 -5.10
N PHE A 63 -16.75 15.58 -3.92
CA PHE A 63 -17.32 16.87 -3.54
C PHE A 63 -16.23 17.88 -3.23
N PHE A 64 -15.24 17.47 -2.43
CA PHE A 64 -14.14 18.36 -2.05
C PHE A 64 -13.37 18.88 -3.26
N LEU A 65 -12.96 17.97 -4.16
CA LEU A 65 -12.21 18.32 -5.36
C LEU A 65 -13.08 19.01 -6.42
N GLY A 66 -14.37 18.68 -6.49
CA GLY A 66 -15.32 19.38 -7.36
C GLY A 66 -15.51 20.84 -6.94
N ILE A 67 -15.75 21.09 -5.65
CA ILE A 67 -15.83 22.44 -5.09
C ILE A 67 -14.52 23.19 -5.31
N TRP A 68 -13.38 22.56 -5.02
CA TRP A 68 -12.06 23.14 -5.27
C TRP A 68 -11.88 23.56 -6.74
N LEU A 69 -12.28 22.73 -7.71
CA LEU A 69 -12.19 23.06 -9.13
C LEU A 69 -13.09 24.25 -9.50
N ILE A 70 -14.31 24.30 -8.96
CA ILE A 70 -15.22 25.44 -9.17
C ILE A 70 -14.56 26.73 -8.65
N PHE A 71 -13.96 26.70 -7.46
CA PHE A 71 -13.20 27.85 -6.96
C PHE A 71 -12.06 28.25 -7.89
N GLN A 72 -11.30 27.30 -8.44
CA GLN A 72 -10.25 27.62 -9.42
C GLN A 72 -10.80 28.35 -10.65
N ILE A 73 -11.97 27.92 -11.17
CA ILE A 73 -12.63 28.55 -12.34
C ILE A 73 -13.11 29.97 -12.01
N LEU A 74 -13.78 30.15 -10.87
CA LEU A 74 -14.27 31.46 -10.42
C LEU A 74 -13.11 32.42 -10.16
N SER A 75 -12.02 31.95 -9.54
CA SER A 75 -10.81 32.74 -9.34
C SER A 75 -10.14 33.09 -10.67
N ALA A 76 -10.02 32.15 -11.60
CA ALA A 76 -9.49 32.42 -12.94
C ALA A 76 -10.29 33.49 -13.70
N ALA A 77 -11.63 33.49 -13.56
CA ALA A 77 -12.51 34.44 -14.21
C ALA A 77 -12.48 35.83 -13.54
N SER A 78 -12.37 35.88 -12.21
CA SER A 78 -12.40 37.13 -11.43
C SER A 78 -11.06 37.86 -11.38
N THR A 79 -9.94 37.14 -11.45
CA THR A 79 -8.59 37.71 -11.33
C THR A 79 -7.86 37.79 -12.67
N ALA A 80 -8.57 37.86 -13.80
CA ALA A 80 -7.97 37.92 -15.13
C ALA A 80 -7.04 39.14 -15.25
N GLY A 81 -5.74 38.93 -15.03
CA GLY A 81 -4.70 39.97 -15.07
C GLY A 81 -4.10 40.39 -13.71
N GLN A 82 -4.61 39.91 -12.57
CA GLN A 82 -3.95 40.10 -11.28
C GLN A 82 -2.91 38.98 -11.07
N GLY A 83 -1.63 39.36 -11.13
CA GLY A 83 -0.51 38.44 -10.95
C GLY A 83 -0.49 37.81 -9.56
N GLY A 84 -0.08 36.54 -9.49
CA GLY A 84 0.21 35.85 -8.22
C GLY A 84 -0.11 34.36 -8.21
N ILE A 85 -1.18 33.93 -8.91
CA ILE A 85 -1.59 32.51 -8.94
C ILE A 85 -1.99 32.12 -10.36
N ALA A 86 -1.36 31.05 -10.89
CA ALA A 86 -1.64 30.54 -12.22
C ALA A 86 -2.90 29.65 -12.25
N TRP A 87 -4.07 30.25 -12.04
CA TRP A 87 -5.35 29.53 -11.93
C TRP A 87 -5.65 28.61 -13.13
N TRP A 88 -5.40 29.09 -14.35
CA TRP A 88 -5.55 28.27 -15.56
C TRP A 88 -4.61 27.06 -15.62
N ALA A 89 -3.45 27.14 -14.97
CA ALA A 89 -2.55 25.99 -14.86
C ALA A 89 -3.19 24.91 -13.99
N HIS A 90 -3.81 25.27 -12.86
CA HIS A 90 -4.49 24.31 -11.99
C HIS A 90 -5.67 23.63 -12.70
N ILE A 91 -6.52 24.41 -13.39
CA ILE A 91 -7.67 23.88 -14.15
C ILE A 91 -7.19 22.93 -15.25
N GLY A 92 -6.23 23.37 -16.07
CA GLY A 92 -5.67 22.54 -17.13
C GLY A 92 -5.01 21.28 -16.59
N GLY A 93 -4.21 21.42 -15.53
CA GLY A 93 -3.56 20.29 -14.85
C GLY A 93 -4.56 19.24 -14.43
N PHE A 94 -5.65 19.64 -13.78
CA PHE A 94 -6.72 18.76 -13.32
C PHE A 94 -7.40 17.99 -14.46
N ILE A 95 -7.80 18.70 -15.52
CA ILE A 95 -8.47 18.11 -16.68
C ILE A 95 -7.53 17.14 -17.40
N PHE A 96 -6.30 17.55 -17.68
CA PHE A 96 -5.31 16.68 -18.32
C PHE A 96 -4.93 15.49 -17.44
N GLY A 97 -4.95 15.63 -16.11
CA GLY A 97 -4.81 14.51 -15.18
C GLY A 97 -5.88 13.43 -15.37
N ILE A 98 -7.14 13.83 -15.53
CA ILE A 98 -8.27 12.92 -15.84
C ILE A 98 -8.08 12.27 -17.21
N ILE A 99 -7.72 13.06 -18.23
CA ILE A 99 -7.49 12.57 -19.60
C ILE A 99 -6.36 11.54 -19.61
N PHE A 100 -5.22 11.85 -19.01
CA PHE A 100 -4.09 10.95 -18.94
C PHE A 100 -4.43 9.69 -18.17
N LEU A 101 -5.15 9.78 -17.06
CA LEU A 101 -5.62 8.60 -16.34
C LEU A 101 -6.46 7.70 -17.24
N LYS A 102 -7.49 8.23 -17.91
CA LYS A 102 -8.35 7.45 -18.81
C LYS A 102 -7.54 6.83 -19.95
N MET A 103 -6.61 7.58 -20.53
CA MET A 103 -5.70 7.11 -21.55
C MET A 103 -4.83 5.96 -21.03
N PHE A 104 -4.19 6.09 -19.86
CA PHE A 104 -3.35 5.06 -19.26
C PHE A 104 -4.13 3.80 -18.89
N LEU A 105 -5.35 3.94 -18.38
CA LEU A 105 -6.24 2.80 -18.11
C LEU A 105 -6.73 2.13 -19.40
N SER A 106 -6.85 2.88 -20.49
CA SER A 106 -7.21 2.33 -21.80
C SER A 106 -6.09 1.51 -22.44
N PHE A 107 -4.83 1.71 -22.03
CA PHE A 107 -3.73 0.83 -22.42
C PHE A 107 -3.83 -0.50 -21.66
N LYS A 108 -4.46 -1.50 -22.30
CA LYS A 108 -4.49 -2.91 -21.86
C LYS A 108 -3.09 -3.31 -21.38
N GLU A 109 -2.98 -3.84 -20.15
CA GLU A 109 -1.70 -4.17 -19.50
C GLU A 109 -0.69 -4.73 -20.51
N ARG A 110 0.31 -3.92 -20.90
CA ARG A 110 1.38 -4.43 -21.77
C ARG A 110 2.10 -5.58 -21.03
N PRO A 111 2.63 -6.59 -21.74
CA PRO A 111 3.36 -7.72 -21.15
C PRO A 111 4.47 -7.33 -20.15
N VAL A 112 4.97 -6.09 -20.26
CA VAL A 112 5.93 -5.46 -19.34
C VAL A 112 5.41 -5.41 -17.90
N GLY A 113 4.12 -5.15 -17.67
CA GLY A 113 3.53 -5.16 -16.33
C GLY A 113 3.63 -6.53 -15.65
N LYS A 114 3.45 -7.61 -16.42
CA LYS A 114 3.62 -8.99 -15.93
C LYS A 114 5.08 -9.29 -15.59
N LYS A 115 6.03 -8.87 -16.45
CA LYS A 115 7.47 -9.08 -16.26
C LYS A 115 8.02 -8.29 -15.06
N ILE A 116 7.61 -7.02 -14.92
CA ILE A 116 7.98 -6.19 -13.76
C ILE A 116 7.34 -6.73 -12.48
N ARG A 117 6.07 -7.15 -12.52
CA ARG A 117 5.38 -7.78 -11.38
C ARG A 117 6.04 -9.08 -10.94
N GLN A 118 6.64 -9.85 -11.86
CA GLN A 118 7.47 -11.01 -11.52
C GLN A 118 8.77 -10.59 -10.82
N ILE A 119 9.41 -9.50 -11.24
CA ILE A 119 10.64 -8.98 -10.63
C ILE A 119 10.37 -8.39 -9.24
N THR A 120 9.23 -7.72 -9.05
CA THR A 120 8.81 -7.14 -7.76
C THR A 120 8.04 -8.12 -6.87
N LYS A 121 7.77 -9.34 -7.35
CA LYS A 121 7.16 -10.40 -6.52
C LYS A 121 8.08 -10.66 -5.33
N LYS A 122 7.50 -10.62 -4.12
CA LYS A 122 8.20 -10.80 -2.85
C LYS A 122 9.04 -12.09 -2.88
N LYS A 123 10.37 -11.95 -2.84
CA LYS A 123 11.34 -13.06 -2.89
C LYS A 123 11.58 -13.77 -1.53
N ARG A 124 10.77 -13.46 -0.52
CA ARG A 124 10.85 -14.03 0.83
C ARG A 124 9.49 -14.58 1.22
N SER A 125 9.50 -15.72 1.92
CA SER A 125 8.26 -16.30 2.46
C SER A 125 7.69 -15.35 3.52
N GLU A 126 6.42 -15.52 3.85
CA GLU A 126 5.79 -14.66 4.85
C GLU A 126 6.59 -14.66 6.16
N ARG A 127 6.79 -13.45 6.72
CA ARG A 127 7.49 -13.30 8.01
C ARG A 127 6.66 -13.87 9.14
N ILE A 128 5.33 -13.84 9.00
CA ILE A 128 4.37 -14.41 9.95
C ILE A 128 3.70 -15.60 9.29
N GLN A 129 3.82 -16.78 9.88
CA GLN A 129 3.15 -17.99 9.42
C GLN A 129 2.28 -18.55 10.54
N VAL A 130 1.03 -18.90 10.18
CA VAL A 130 0.12 -19.57 11.11
C VAL A 130 0.32 -21.06 10.93
N ILE A 131 0.84 -21.72 11.97
CA ILE A 131 1.10 -23.15 11.93
C ILE A 131 -0.02 -23.84 12.69
N ARG A 132 -0.76 -24.70 11.97
CA ARG A 132 -1.77 -25.56 12.55
C ARG A 132 -1.06 -26.83 13.05
N PRO A 133 -1.02 -27.06 14.36
CA PRO A 133 -0.38 -28.24 14.88
C PRO A 133 -1.25 -29.47 14.60
N VAL A 134 -0.61 -30.58 14.26
CA VAL A 134 -1.21 -31.89 14.09
C VAL A 134 -0.66 -32.77 15.21
N SER A 135 -1.54 -33.51 15.89
CA SER A 135 -1.18 -34.46 16.94
C SER A 135 -1.71 -35.83 16.55
N PHE A 136 -0.93 -36.87 16.84
CA PHE A 136 -1.26 -38.24 16.51
C PHE A 136 -1.63 -39.01 17.78
N GLY A 137 -2.91 -39.36 17.92
CA GLY A 137 -3.39 -40.19 19.03
C GLY A 137 -3.11 -39.61 20.42
N GLN A 138 -2.50 -40.41 21.29
CA GLN A 138 -2.11 -40.02 22.65
C GLN A 138 -0.66 -39.49 22.74
N ASP A 139 -0.05 -39.10 21.62
CA ASP A 139 1.29 -38.51 21.64
C ASP A 139 1.23 -37.08 22.21
N PRO A 140 1.99 -36.79 23.29
CA PRO A 140 2.09 -35.42 23.80
C PRO A 140 2.81 -34.49 22.82
N ASP A 141 3.58 -35.01 21.86
CA ASP A 141 4.27 -34.20 20.86
C ASP A 141 3.31 -33.73 19.76
N MET A 142 3.61 -32.55 19.24
CA MET A 142 2.86 -31.92 18.16
C MET A 142 3.77 -31.76 16.93
N HIS A 143 3.18 -31.79 15.74
CA HIS A 143 3.89 -31.63 14.48
C HIS A 143 3.26 -30.53 13.62
N GLY A 144 4.09 -29.76 12.93
CA GLY A 144 3.65 -28.72 12.01
C GLY A 144 4.60 -28.59 10.83
N ASN A 145 4.18 -27.86 9.80
CA ASN A 145 5.04 -27.51 8.68
C ASN A 145 5.30 -26.00 8.69
N ILE A 146 6.51 -25.61 8.30
CA ILE A 146 6.85 -24.21 8.03
C ILE A 146 7.47 -24.10 6.64
N SER A 147 7.04 -23.11 5.87
CA SER A 147 7.57 -22.84 4.54
C SER A 147 8.69 -21.79 4.61
N ILE A 148 9.83 -22.04 3.98
CA ILE A 148 10.92 -21.07 3.83
C ILE A 148 11.35 -21.01 2.36
N THR A 149 11.94 -19.92 1.91
CA THR A 149 12.48 -19.88 0.53
C THR A 149 13.86 -20.50 0.45
N LYS A 150 14.30 -20.91 -0.75
CA LYS A 150 15.68 -21.36 -1.00
C LYS A 150 16.75 -20.41 -0.45
N ARG A 151 16.54 -19.09 -0.57
CA ARG A 151 17.46 -18.09 0.01
C ARG A 151 17.48 -18.11 1.54
N GLU A 152 16.32 -18.28 2.16
CA GLU A 152 16.20 -18.36 3.63
C GLU A 152 16.82 -19.66 4.17
N ALA A 153 16.73 -20.75 3.43
CA ALA A 153 17.41 -22.01 3.73
C ALA A 153 18.94 -21.86 3.72
N ILE A 154 19.49 -21.18 2.70
CA ILE A 154 20.94 -20.99 2.55
C ILE A 154 21.51 -20.01 3.60
N PHE A 155 20.91 -18.83 3.74
CA PHE A 155 21.46 -17.76 4.59
C PHE A 155 20.91 -17.74 6.03
N GLY A 156 19.93 -18.59 6.32
CA GLY A 156 19.18 -18.55 7.57
C GLY A 156 18.10 -17.46 7.57
N ALA A 157 17.13 -17.60 8.48
CA ALA A 157 16.02 -16.66 8.59
C ALA A 157 15.41 -16.66 9.98
N ARG A 158 14.87 -15.51 10.40
CA ARG A 158 13.99 -15.42 11.58
C ARG A 158 12.55 -15.33 11.10
N LYS A 159 11.69 -16.20 11.62
CA LYS A 159 10.27 -16.27 11.31
C LYS A 159 9.44 -16.09 12.57
N LEU A 160 8.32 -15.38 12.44
CA LEU A 160 7.30 -15.31 13.48
C LEU A 160 6.26 -16.39 13.19
N VAL A 161 6.01 -17.23 14.18
CA VAL A 161 5.06 -18.33 14.06
C VAL A 161 3.92 -18.10 15.03
N ASN A 162 2.69 -18.09 14.53
CA ASN A 162 1.49 -18.11 15.35
C ASN A 162 0.95 -19.54 15.46
N ILE A 163 0.80 -20.02 16.69
CA ILE A 163 0.27 -21.35 17.01
C ILE A 163 -1.05 -21.12 17.76
N PRO A 164 -2.21 -21.22 17.08
CA PRO A 164 -3.50 -20.82 17.64
C PRO A 164 -4.05 -21.78 18.72
N GLU A 165 -3.54 -23.01 18.81
CA GLU A 165 -4.13 -24.05 19.66
C GLU A 165 -3.33 -24.25 20.96
N GLY A 166 -3.95 -23.96 22.11
CA GLY A 166 -3.50 -24.41 23.45
C GLY A 166 -2.49 -23.54 24.22
N PHE A 167 -1.85 -22.52 23.63
CA PHE A 167 -0.79 -21.75 24.31
C PHE A 167 -1.23 -20.32 24.66
N LYS A 168 -1.04 -19.91 25.92
CA LYS A 168 -1.23 -18.52 26.41
C LYS A 168 -0.23 -17.49 25.80
N LYS A 169 0.48 -17.80 24.71
CA LYS A 169 1.33 -16.85 23.95
C LYS A 169 1.23 -17.15 22.46
N ARG A 170 0.70 -16.20 21.69
CA ARG A 170 0.24 -16.38 20.31
C ARG A 170 1.33 -16.22 19.24
N MET A 171 2.55 -15.79 19.57
CA MET A 171 3.63 -15.64 18.58
C MET A 171 4.99 -16.05 19.13
N PHE A 172 5.73 -16.86 18.37
CA PHE A 172 7.08 -17.31 18.68
C PHE A 172 8.06 -16.88 17.58
N VAL A 173 9.26 -16.47 17.96
CA VAL A 173 10.36 -16.23 17.01
C VAL A 173 11.08 -17.55 16.79
N LEU A 174 10.98 -18.11 15.59
CA LEU A 174 11.73 -19.26 15.13
C LEU A 174 13.00 -18.80 14.41
N ASN A 175 14.16 -19.32 14.85
CA ASN A 175 15.43 -19.12 14.16
C ASN A 175 15.71 -20.34 13.26
N VAL A 176 15.71 -20.11 11.95
CA VAL A 176 16.09 -21.11 10.94
C VAL A 176 17.59 -20.95 10.67
N PRO A 177 18.41 -21.96 10.99
CA PRO A 177 19.85 -21.88 10.77
C PRO A 177 20.20 -21.88 9.27
N PRO A 178 21.34 -21.27 8.88
CA PRO A 178 21.85 -21.38 7.52
C PRO A 178 22.19 -22.83 7.16
N GLY A 179 21.98 -23.21 5.90
CA GLY A 179 22.18 -24.58 5.42
C GLY A 179 21.04 -25.55 5.76
N THR A 180 19.85 -25.05 6.10
CA THR A 180 18.68 -25.91 6.37
C THR A 180 18.16 -26.56 5.08
N SER A 181 17.86 -27.85 5.10
CA SER A 181 17.37 -28.60 3.93
C SER A 181 15.86 -28.89 3.99
N GLU A 182 15.28 -29.27 2.85
CA GLU A 182 13.92 -29.80 2.79
C GLU A 182 13.73 -30.95 3.79
N GLY A 183 12.65 -30.90 4.57
CA GLY A 183 12.32 -31.93 5.53
C GLY A 183 13.09 -31.90 6.85
N SER A 184 14.04 -30.97 7.03
CA SER A 184 14.67 -30.74 8.34
C SER A 184 13.62 -30.46 9.42
N LYS A 185 13.83 -30.97 10.64
CA LYS A 185 12.91 -30.80 11.77
C LYS A 185 13.50 -29.81 12.78
N LEU A 186 12.74 -28.78 13.13
CA LEU A 186 13.07 -27.83 14.19
C LEU A 186 12.22 -28.14 15.43
N ARG A 187 12.87 -28.40 16.55
CA ARG A 187 12.22 -28.70 17.83
C ARG A 187 12.01 -27.42 18.63
N LEU A 188 10.79 -27.22 19.09
CA LEU A 188 10.39 -26.17 20.01
C LEU A 188 9.99 -26.82 21.34
N SER A 189 10.90 -26.73 22.31
CA SER A 189 10.77 -27.45 23.59
C SER A 189 9.62 -26.93 24.44
N GLY A 190 8.87 -27.85 25.07
CA GLY A 190 7.75 -27.53 25.95
C GLY A 190 6.56 -26.87 25.24
N LEU A 191 6.49 -26.98 23.90
CA LEU A 191 5.37 -26.50 23.09
C LEU A 191 4.44 -27.63 22.58
N GLY A 192 4.48 -28.82 23.18
CA GLY A 192 3.53 -29.89 22.93
C GLY A 192 2.33 -29.87 23.89
N ARG A 193 1.49 -30.91 23.80
CA ARG A 193 0.32 -31.14 24.65
C ARG A 193 0.75 -31.63 26.03
N GLN A 194 -0.09 -31.35 27.02
CA GLN A 194 0.04 -31.91 28.37
C GLN A 194 -1.12 -32.89 28.58
N LEU A 195 -0.79 -34.18 28.74
CA LEU A 195 -1.77 -35.25 28.92
C LEU A 195 -1.78 -35.68 30.39
N ASN A 196 -2.95 -35.69 31.03
CA ASN A 196 -3.22 -36.29 32.35
C ASN A 196 -2.10 -36.08 33.40
N GLY A 197 -1.64 -34.84 33.60
CA GLY A 197 -0.62 -34.52 34.61
C GLY A 197 0.81 -34.98 34.30
N LYS A 198 1.05 -35.61 33.13
CA LYS A 198 2.39 -35.99 32.66
C LYS A 198 3.16 -34.78 32.12
N ARG A 199 4.46 -34.99 31.88
CA ARG A 199 5.37 -34.01 31.27
C ARG A 199 4.79 -33.51 29.94
N ARG A 200 4.85 -32.20 29.72
CA ARG A 200 4.46 -31.55 28.47
C ARG A 200 5.38 -32.00 27.34
N GLY A 201 4.80 -32.37 26.20
CA GLY A 201 5.56 -32.72 24.99
C GLY A 201 6.20 -31.50 24.33
N ASP A 202 6.78 -31.73 23.15
CA ASP A 202 7.44 -30.73 22.32
C ASP A 202 6.69 -30.50 21.00
N PHE A 203 7.03 -29.41 20.31
CA PHE A 203 6.50 -29.12 18.97
C PHE A 203 7.59 -29.21 17.92
N TYR A 204 7.39 -30.02 16.90
CA TYR A 204 8.33 -30.21 15.80
C TYR A 204 7.80 -29.58 14.51
N LEU A 205 8.58 -28.67 13.95
CA LEU A 205 8.32 -28.02 12.68
C LEU A 205 9.16 -28.66 11.58
N LYS A 206 8.50 -29.28 10.60
CA LYS A 206 9.15 -29.77 9.39
C LYS A 206 9.27 -28.62 8.38
N ILE A 207 10.48 -28.43 7.89
CA ILE A 207 10.81 -27.40 6.89
C ILE A 207 10.31 -27.85 5.52
N LYS A 208 9.59 -26.96 4.85
CA LYS A 208 9.27 -27.02 3.42
C LYS A 208 9.95 -25.86 2.73
N VAL A 209 10.73 -26.13 1.70
CA VAL A 209 11.47 -25.17 0.90
C VAL A 209 10.66 -24.87 -0.35
N GLU A 210 10.22 -23.63 -0.47
CA GLU A 210 9.49 -23.11 -1.61
C GLU A 210 10.44 -22.37 -2.58
N ASP A 211 10.06 -22.38 -3.86
CA ASP A 211 10.78 -21.73 -4.97
C ASP A 211 10.59 -20.21 -5.04
#